data_AF-A0A847LSN9-F1
#
_entry.id   AF-A0A847LSN9-F1
#
_cell.length_a   1.000
_cell.length_b   1.000
_cell.length_c   1.000
_cell.angle_alpha   90.00
_cell.angle_beta   90.00
_cell.angle_gamma   90.00
#
_symmetry.space_group_name_H-M   'P 1'
#
loop_
_entity.id
_entity.type
_entity.pdbx_description
1 polymer ?
#
loop_
_entity_poly.entity_id
_entity_poly.type
_entity_poly.pdbx_seq_one_letter_code
_entity_poly.pdbx_strand_id
1 'polypeptide(L)'
;MKKWSDFWKYIWNFIRGIPRVLNYKLFKKVPPYDRLGKRKNITFEFSDDYIKQKLENGEPFAMIRFGGSELSALNNYEKIRLRFKRKYKKSVKYAMKNNAGFFPADDEQLDFYGQYMTKELINTDTLAISGLHMENYFYEKYTPLAAIIQNWALDPLLGSWTPLLKGKKVLVISPFAEDIEAQYKKRLLLFPNDEEILPEFELTTIKAVQSIGNSKDPRYETWFEALDAMKIEILTKDFDIALVGAGAYGSPLCLYIKSLGKQALQTGGATQLLFGIIGKRWEDRDYVKTKINEHWIRPSERPSGYENVEEGCYW
;
A
#
# COMPACT_ATOMS: atom_id res chain seq x y z
N MET A 1 3.63 -34.95 4.52
CA MET A 1 2.20 -34.55 4.51
C MET A 1 1.95 -33.04 4.35
N LYS A 2 2.42 -32.16 5.25
CA LYS A 2 2.11 -30.70 5.19
C LYS A 2 2.52 -29.99 3.89
N LYS A 3 3.75 -30.23 3.38
CA LYS A 3 4.22 -29.68 2.09
C LYS A 3 3.41 -30.17 0.87
N TRP A 4 2.91 -31.41 0.92
CA TRP A 4 2.07 -31.99 -0.13
C TRP A 4 0.68 -31.35 -0.15
N SER A 5 0.13 -31.00 1.03
CA SER A 5 -1.11 -30.22 1.13
C SER A 5 -0.95 -28.80 0.59
N ASP A 6 0.15 -28.11 0.93
CA ASP A 6 0.42 -26.74 0.45
C ASP A 6 0.56 -26.67 -1.08
N PHE A 7 1.16 -27.70 -1.69
CA PHE A 7 1.30 -27.84 -3.14
C PHE A 7 -0.07 -27.84 -3.84
N TRP A 8 -1.00 -28.70 -3.39
CA TRP A 8 -2.32 -28.80 -4.01
C TRP A 8 -3.18 -27.55 -3.76
N LYS A 9 -3.10 -26.96 -2.56
CA LYS A 9 -3.75 -25.67 -2.25
C LYS A 9 -3.26 -24.55 -3.17
N TYR A 10 -1.96 -24.53 -3.45
CA TYR A 10 -1.36 -23.57 -4.36
C TYR A 10 -1.90 -23.74 -5.79
N ILE A 11 -1.82 -24.96 -6.33
CA ILE A 11 -2.28 -25.27 -7.70
C ILE A 11 -3.77 -24.94 -7.85
N TRP A 12 -4.59 -25.30 -6.87
CA TRP A 12 -6.03 -25.00 -6.86
C TRP A 12 -6.32 -23.50 -6.92
N ASN A 13 -5.71 -22.71 -6.05
CA ASN A 13 -5.89 -21.25 -6.05
C ASN A 13 -5.36 -20.62 -7.35
N PHE A 14 -4.23 -21.12 -7.87
CA PHE A 14 -3.64 -20.65 -9.11
C PHE A 14 -4.61 -20.87 -10.28
N ILE A 15 -5.11 -22.10 -10.48
CA ILE A 15 -6.02 -22.43 -11.58
C ILE A 15 -7.34 -21.65 -11.46
N ARG A 16 -7.94 -21.57 -10.26
CA ARG A 16 -9.20 -20.82 -10.06
C ARG A 16 -9.06 -19.32 -10.34
N GLY A 17 -7.85 -18.77 -10.22
CA GLY A 17 -7.56 -17.37 -10.54
C GLY A 17 -7.35 -17.10 -12.03
N ILE A 18 -7.09 -18.12 -12.87
CA ILE A 18 -6.75 -17.94 -14.30
C ILE A 18 -7.86 -17.21 -15.08
N PRO A 19 -9.15 -17.59 -14.99
CA PRO A 19 -10.20 -16.93 -15.77
C PRO A 19 -10.28 -15.43 -15.50
N ARG A 20 -10.06 -15.00 -14.25
CA ARG A 20 -10.06 -13.58 -13.87
C ARG A 20 -8.91 -12.82 -14.54
N VAL A 21 -7.71 -13.41 -14.55
CA VAL A 21 -6.54 -12.82 -15.20
C VAL A 21 -6.74 -12.73 -16.71
N LEU A 22 -7.28 -13.78 -17.34
CA LEU A 22 -7.57 -13.78 -18.77
C LEU A 22 -8.61 -12.73 -19.14
N ASN A 23 -9.70 -12.64 -18.38
CA ASN A 23 -10.75 -11.64 -18.62
C ASN A 23 -10.22 -10.21 -18.48
N TYR A 24 -9.35 -9.95 -17.50
CA TYR A 24 -8.71 -8.65 -17.37
C TYR A 24 -7.77 -8.36 -18.55
N LYS A 25 -6.96 -9.34 -18.98
CA LYS A 25 -6.02 -9.15 -20.09
C LYS A 25 -6.71 -8.93 -21.44
N LEU A 26 -7.75 -9.71 -21.72
CA LEU A 26 -8.45 -9.71 -23.01
C LEU A 26 -9.52 -8.62 -23.10
N PHE A 27 -10.23 -8.36 -22.00
CA PHE A 27 -11.43 -7.49 -22.01
C PHE A 27 -11.36 -6.33 -21.01
N LYS A 28 -10.23 -6.15 -20.29
CA LYS A 28 -10.08 -5.15 -19.22
C LYS A 28 -11.13 -5.24 -18.11
N LYS A 29 -11.80 -6.40 -17.99
CA LYS A 29 -12.79 -6.65 -16.94
C LYS A 29 -12.10 -6.73 -15.59
N VAL A 30 -12.35 -5.75 -14.73
CA VAL A 30 -11.78 -5.66 -13.38
C VAL A 30 -12.21 -6.90 -12.58
N PRO A 31 -11.26 -7.59 -11.91
CA PRO A 31 -11.61 -8.72 -11.06
C PRO A 31 -12.48 -8.28 -9.89
N PRO A 32 -13.40 -9.15 -9.41
CA PRO A 32 -14.25 -8.83 -8.27
C PRO A 32 -13.40 -8.58 -7.03
N TYR A 33 -13.70 -7.49 -6.34
CA TYR A 33 -13.14 -7.09 -5.05
C TYR A 33 -14.21 -7.09 -3.94
N ASP A 34 -15.39 -7.66 -4.21
CA ASP A 34 -16.51 -7.86 -3.27
C ASP A 34 -16.40 -9.18 -2.48
N ARG A 35 -15.34 -9.96 -2.71
CA ARG A 35 -15.17 -11.32 -2.17
C ARG A 35 -13.71 -11.76 -2.15
N LEU A 36 -13.36 -12.59 -1.17
CA LEU A 36 -12.11 -13.32 -1.11
C LEU A 36 -12.34 -14.74 -0.59
N GLY A 37 -12.07 -15.75 -1.42
CA GLY A 37 -12.28 -17.14 -1.08
C GLY A 37 -13.75 -17.43 -0.73
N LYS A 38 -14.00 -17.83 0.52
CA LYS A 38 -15.34 -18.07 1.06
C LYS A 38 -16.04 -16.80 1.55
N ARG A 39 -15.30 -15.73 1.84
CA ARG A 39 -15.87 -14.45 2.30
C ARG A 39 -16.46 -13.70 1.11
N LYS A 40 -17.70 -13.26 1.24
CA LYS A 40 -18.49 -12.55 0.22
C LYS A 40 -19.08 -11.28 0.84
N ASN A 41 -19.68 -10.42 0.00
CA ASN A 41 -20.36 -9.19 0.40
C ASN A 41 -19.44 -8.22 1.16
N ILE A 42 -18.18 -8.15 0.74
CA ILE A 42 -17.24 -7.14 1.22
C ILE A 42 -17.59 -5.87 0.45
N THR A 43 -18.47 -5.03 1.00
CA THR A 43 -18.93 -3.79 0.36
C THR A 43 -18.03 -2.61 0.73
N PHE A 44 -18.14 -1.52 -0.01
CA PHE A 44 -17.47 -0.26 0.33
C PHE A 44 -17.95 0.28 1.68
N GLU A 45 -19.27 0.33 1.89
CA GLU A 45 -19.90 0.77 3.15
C GLU A 45 -19.40 -0.02 4.36
N PHE A 46 -19.43 -1.36 4.29
CA PHE A 46 -18.87 -2.21 5.34
C PHE A 46 -17.39 -1.91 5.62
N SER A 47 -16.62 -1.67 4.55
CA SER A 47 -15.19 -1.40 4.65
C SER A 47 -14.90 -0.06 5.31
N ASP A 48 -15.65 0.97 4.93
CA ASP A 48 -15.53 2.32 5.46
C ASP A 48 -15.96 2.38 6.94
N ASP A 49 -17.08 1.76 7.29
CA ASP A 49 -17.55 1.63 8.68
C ASP A 49 -16.56 0.88 9.56
N TYR A 50 -15.95 -0.20 9.02
CA TYR A 50 -14.92 -0.94 9.73
C TYR A 50 -13.67 -0.08 10.00
N ILE A 51 -13.24 0.75 9.04
CA ILE A 51 -12.11 1.67 9.23
C ILE A 51 -12.44 2.67 10.33
N LYS A 52 -13.62 3.31 10.27
CA LYS A 52 -14.07 4.28 11.28
C LYS A 52 -14.07 3.67 12.68
N GLN A 53 -14.66 2.49 12.83
CA GLN A 53 -14.67 1.77 14.10
C GLN A 53 -13.26 1.50 14.65
N LYS A 54 -12.32 1.06 13.79
CA LYS A 54 -10.94 0.80 14.23
C LYS A 54 -10.22 2.08 14.66
N LEU A 55 -10.47 3.21 14.00
CA LEU A 55 -9.92 4.51 14.37
C LEU A 55 -10.46 5.01 15.72
N GLU A 56 -11.77 4.89 15.92
CA GLU A 56 -12.46 5.32 17.14
C GLU A 56 -12.07 4.49 18.36
N ASN A 57 -11.91 3.18 18.21
CA ASN A 57 -11.50 2.29 19.29
C ASN A 57 -10.12 2.62 19.87
N GLY A 58 -9.25 3.29 19.11
CA GLY A 58 -7.90 3.69 19.56
C GLY A 58 -6.90 2.54 19.72
N GLU A 59 -7.32 1.29 19.55
CA GLU A 59 -6.42 0.14 19.67
C GLU A 59 -5.37 0.11 18.55
N PRO A 60 -4.14 -0.35 18.83
CA PRO A 60 -3.11 -0.53 17.81
C PRO A 60 -3.57 -1.48 16.71
N PHE A 61 -3.29 -1.14 15.44
CA PHE A 61 -3.58 -2.01 14.32
C PHE A 61 -2.68 -1.74 13.12
N ALA A 62 -2.55 -2.74 12.25
CA ALA A 62 -1.98 -2.61 10.92
C ALA A 62 -3.04 -2.97 9.87
N MET A 63 -3.49 -1.96 9.10
CA MET A 63 -4.26 -2.17 7.87
C MET A 63 -3.32 -2.10 6.68
N ILE A 64 -3.14 -3.22 5.99
CA ILE A 64 -2.23 -3.32 4.84
C ILE A 64 -3.01 -3.68 3.58
N ARG A 65 -2.37 -3.47 2.44
CA ARG A 65 -2.80 -3.94 1.12
C ARG A 65 -1.62 -4.60 0.42
N PHE A 66 -1.90 -5.63 -0.38
CA PHE A 66 -0.90 -6.10 -1.33
C PHE A 66 -0.87 -5.20 -2.56
N GLY A 67 0.31 -4.75 -2.95
CA GLY A 67 0.53 -4.22 -4.30
C GLY A 67 0.74 -5.34 -5.32
N GLY A 68 0.54 -5.03 -6.60
CA GLY A 68 0.65 -6.01 -7.68
C GLY A 68 2.07 -6.55 -7.84
N SER A 69 3.09 -5.69 -7.70
CA SER A 69 4.50 -6.08 -7.78
C SER A 69 4.89 -6.97 -6.60
N GLU A 70 4.51 -6.57 -5.39
CA GLU A 70 4.79 -7.21 -4.12
C GLU A 70 4.16 -8.61 -4.06
N LEU A 71 2.88 -8.73 -4.45
CA LEU A 71 2.21 -10.03 -4.51
C LEU A 71 2.80 -10.93 -5.60
N SER A 72 3.25 -10.36 -6.71
CA SER A 72 3.93 -11.10 -7.79
C SER A 72 5.28 -11.65 -7.32
N ALA A 73 6.03 -10.87 -6.52
CA ALA A 73 7.26 -11.33 -5.87
C ALA A 73 7.00 -12.47 -4.89
N LEU A 74 6.04 -12.32 -3.97
CA LEU A 74 5.61 -13.40 -3.05
C LEU A 74 5.18 -14.66 -3.80
N ASN A 75 4.48 -14.50 -4.94
CA ASN A 75 4.09 -15.62 -5.79
C ASN A 75 5.28 -16.32 -6.47
N ASN A 76 6.35 -15.62 -6.81
CA ASN A 76 7.56 -16.25 -7.35
C ASN A 76 8.37 -16.92 -6.24
N TYR A 77 8.51 -16.27 -5.08
CA TYR A 77 9.10 -16.86 -3.88
C TYR A 77 8.42 -18.19 -3.53
N GLU A 78 7.08 -18.22 -3.50
CA GLU A 78 6.32 -19.44 -3.21
C GLU A 78 6.55 -20.53 -4.27
N LYS A 79 6.61 -20.17 -5.56
CA LYS A 79 6.92 -21.13 -6.64
C LYS A 79 8.30 -21.75 -6.49
N ILE A 80 9.29 -20.96 -6.06
CA ILE A 80 10.65 -21.44 -5.82
C ILE A 80 10.65 -22.39 -4.62
N ARG A 81 10.02 -21.98 -3.52
CA ARG A 81 9.87 -22.78 -2.29
C ARG A 81 9.16 -24.12 -2.53
N LEU A 82 8.17 -24.14 -3.43
CA LEU A 82 7.43 -25.33 -3.87
C LEU A 82 8.12 -26.09 -5.02
N ARG A 83 9.32 -25.68 -5.44
CA ARG A 83 10.13 -26.29 -6.51
C ARG A 83 9.50 -26.27 -7.92
N PHE A 84 8.53 -25.38 -8.17
CA PHE A 84 7.99 -25.12 -9.52
C PHE A 84 8.92 -24.30 -10.40
N LYS A 85 9.77 -23.47 -9.77
CA LYS A 85 10.74 -22.60 -10.42
C LYS A 85 12.05 -22.61 -9.64
N ARG A 86 13.13 -22.18 -10.29
CA ARG A 86 14.46 -22.07 -9.67
C ARG A 86 14.95 -20.62 -9.53
N LYS A 87 14.33 -19.67 -10.23
CA LYS A 87 14.71 -18.25 -10.29
C LYS A 87 13.47 -17.37 -10.42
N TYR A 88 13.58 -16.11 -10.04
CA TYR A 88 12.51 -15.13 -10.26
C TYR A 88 12.41 -14.79 -11.75
N LYS A 89 11.18 -14.55 -12.22
CA LYS A 89 10.97 -14.06 -13.58
C LYS A 89 11.58 -12.66 -13.75
N LYS A 90 12.19 -12.38 -14.90
CA LYS A 90 12.69 -11.04 -15.26
C LYS A 90 11.62 -9.94 -15.08
N SER A 91 10.38 -10.23 -15.45
CA SER A 91 9.26 -9.29 -15.28
C SER A 91 8.95 -8.96 -13.81
N VAL A 92 9.20 -9.89 -12.89
CA VAL A 92 9.01 -9.66 -11.44
C VAL A 92 10.14 -8.81 -10.89
N LYS A 93 11.39 -9.11 -11.27
CA LYS A 93 12.56 -8.28 -10.91
C LYS A 93 12.37 -6.84 -11.40
N TYR A 94 11.94 -6.69 -12.65
CA TYR A 94 11.62 -5.39 -13.22
C TYR A 94 10.50 -4.68 -12.45
N ALA A 95 9.36 -5.34 -12.22
CA ALA A 95 8.24 -4.72 -11.51
C ALA A 95 8.58 -4.33 -10.06
N MET A 96 9.37 -5.15 -9.36
CA MET A 96 9.85 -4.84 -8.01
C MET A 96 10.80 -3.64 -8.02
N LYS A 97 11.76 -3.56 -8.95
CA LYS A 97 12.65 -2.39 -9.06
C LYS A 97 11.93 -1.14 -9.56
N ASN A 98 11.34 -1.23 -10.74
CA ASN A 98 10.78 -0.08 -11.45
C ASN A 98 9.54 0.47 -10.75
N ASN A 99 8.57 -0.37 -10.38
CA ASN A 99 7.30 0.13 -9.85
C ASN A 99 7.28 0.21 -8.32
N ALA A 100 7.94 -0.73 -7.64
CA ALA A 100 7.85 -0.87 -6.19
C ALA A 100 9.02 -0.23 -5.43
N GLY A 101 10.09 0.15 -6.14
CA GLY A 101 11.29 0.75 -5.54
C GLY A 101 12.13 -0.27 -4.75
N PHE A 102 12.07 -1.55 -5.08
CA PHE A 102 12.89 -2.58 -4.41
C PHE A 102 14.27 -2.69 -5.07
N PHE A 103 15.34 -2.69 -4.27
CA PHE A 103 16.70 -2.72 -4.78
C PHE A 103 17.68 -3.42 -3.81
N PRO A 104 18.72 -4.09 -4.32
CA PRO A 104 18.77 -4.62 -5.68
C PRO A 104 17.67 -5.70 -5.87
N ALA A 105 17.12 -5.81 -7.09
CA ALA A 105 16.04 -6.76 -7.38
C ALA A 105 16.59 -8.08 -7.97
N ASP A 106 17.66 -8.62 -7.38
CA ASP A 106 18.21 -9.93 -7.72
C ASP A 106 17.46 -11.08 -7.01
N ASP A 107 17.86 -12.33 -7.29
CA ASP A 107 17.17 -13.50 -6.70
C ASP A 107 17.38 -13.59 -5.17
N GLU A 108 18.54 -13.16 -4.66
CA GLU A 108 18.90 -13.26 -3.25
C GLU A 108 18.10 -12.27 -2.40
N GLN A 109 18.08 -11.00 -2.80
CA GLN A 109 17.31 -9.97 -2.10
C GLN A 109 15.80 -10.22 -2.18
N LEU A 110 15.29 -10.74 -3.30
CA LEU A 110 13.88 -11.12 -3.41
C LEU A 110 13.53 -12.34 -2.53
N ASP A 111 14.47 -13.26 -2.33
CA ASP A 111 14.30 -14.34 -1.35
C ASP A 111 14.29 -13.81 0.09
N PHE A 112 15.15 -12.84 0.43
CA PHE A 112 15.06 -12.15 1.71
C PHE A 112 13.73 -11.43 1.89
N TYR A 113 13.23 -10.74 0.87
CA TYR A 113 11.90 -10.12 0.89
C TYR A 113 10.79 -11.15 1.14
N GLY A 114 10.80 -12.27 0.42
CA GLY A 114 9.84 -13.35 0.64
C GLY A 114 9.91 -13.92 2.05
N GLN A 115 11.11 -14.16 2.58
CA GLN A 115 11.30 -14.65 3.95
C GLN A 115 10.83 -13.65 5.00
N TYR A 116 11.18 -12.38 4.85
CA TYR A 116 10.78 -11.30 5.76
C TYR A 116 9.26 -11.16 5.78
N MET A 117 8.64 -10.95 4.62
CA MET A 117 7.19 -10.73 4.54
C MET A 117 6.39 -11.93 5.06
N THR A 118 6.79 -13.17 4.75
CA THR A 118 6.06 -14.35 5.22
C THR A 118 6.13 -14.57 6.73
N LYS A 119 7.12 -13.97 7.41
CA LYS A 119 7.18 -13.90 8.88
C LYS A 119 6.30 -12.78 9.43
N GLU A 120 6.38 -11.58 8.85
CA GLU A 120 5.69 -10.40 9.37
C GLU A 120 4.18 -10.37 9.12
N LEU A 121 3.73 -10.93 7.99
CA LEU A 121 2.33 -10.83 7.56
C LEU A 121 1.33 -11.42 8.58
N ILE A 122 1.75 -12.36 9.43
CA ILE A 122 0.87 -12.94 10.46
C ILE A 122 0.34 -11.89 11.46
N ASN A 123 1.04 -10.74 11.59
CA ASN A 123 0.67 -9.64 12.48
C ASN A 123 -0.35 -8.68 11.87
N THR A 124 -0.86 -8.96 10.66
CA THR A 124 -1.87 -8.13 9.98
C THR A 124 -3.24 -8.22 10.66
N ASP A 125 -3.82 -7.08 11.04
CA ASP A 125 -5.21 -7.03 11.55
C ASP A 125 -6.23 -6.93 10.42
N THR A 126 -5.87 -6.23 9.34
CA THR A 126 -6.78 -5.99 8.23
C THR A 126 -6.05 -6.04 6.90
N LEU A 127 -6.59 -6.82 5.97
CA LEU A 127 -6.15 -6.89 4.58
C LEU A 127 -7.17 -6.20 3.67
N ALA A 128 -6.76 -5.07 3.10
CA ALA A 128 -7.46 -4.37 2.04
C ALA A 128 -7.22 -5.05 0.69
N ILE A 129 -8.26 -5.68 0.14
CA ILE A 129 -8.16 -6.49 -1.08
C ILE A 129 -8.41 -5.66 -2.34
N SER A 130 -7.70 -6.02 -3.42
CA SER A 130 -7.86 -5.42 -4.76
C SER A 130 -8.27 -6.44 -5.83
N GLY A 131 -8.59 -7.68 -5.45
CA GLY A 131 -8.97 -8.74 -6.37
C GLY A 131 -7.78 -9.33 -7.13
N LEU A 132 -6.56 -9.22 -6.56
CA LEU A 132 -5.34 -9.62 -7.25
C LEU A 132 -5.27 -11.14 -7.44
N HIS A 133 -4.57 -11.58 -8.49
CA HIS A 133 -4.32 -12.99 -8.70
C HIS A 133 -3.48 -13.57 -7.56
N MET A 134 -3.92 -14.71 -7.00
CA MET A 134 -3.36 -15.36 -5.80
C MET A 134 -3.57 -14.63 -4.47
N GLU A 135 -4.28 -13.50 -4.42
CA GLU A 135 -4.55 -12.76 -3.16
C GLU A 135 -5.20 -13.65 -2.10
N ASN A 136 -6.18 -14.50 -2.49
CA ASN A 136 -6.81 -15.45 -1.58
C ASN A 136 -5.83 -16.48 -1.00
N TYR A 137 -4.88 -16.97 -1.81
CA TYR A 137 -3.90 -17.95 -1.35
C TYR A 137 -2.99 -17.34 -0.28
N PHE A 138 -2.51 -16.12 -0.52
CA PHE A 138 -1.62 -15.42 0.42
C PHE A 138 -2.37 -14.97 1.68
N TYR A 139 -3.64 -14.58 1.55
CA TYR A 139 -4.53 -14.34 2.69
C TYR A 139 -4.66 -15.57 3.58
N GLU A 140 -5.13 -16.70 3.02
CA GLU A 140 -5.35 -17.94 3.79
C GLU A 140 -4.06 -18.45 4.46
N LYS A 141 -2.91 -18.13 3.88
CA LYS A 141 -1.63 -18.67 4.31
C LYS A 141 -0.87 -17.80 5.31
N TYR A 142 -0.84 -16.49 5.10
CA TYR A 142 0.02 -15.58 5.86
C TYR A 142 -0.75 -14.49 6.61
N THR A 143 -2.02 -14.23 6.28
CA THR A 143 -2.86 -13.28 7.04
C THR A 143 -4.21 -13.90 7.46
N PRO A 144 -4.27 -15.17 7.93
CA PRO A 144 -5.55 -15.88 8.11
C PRO A 144 -6.48 -15.25 9.16
N LEU A 145 -5.93 -14.48 10.09
CA LEU A 145 -6.68 -13.81 11.17
C LEU A 145 -7.15 -12.41 10.77
N ALA A 146 -6.68 -11.86 9.65
CA ALA A 146 -7.01 -10.51 9.24
C ALA A 146 -8.50 -10.41 8.85
N ALA A 147 -9.12 -9.31 9.27
CA ALA A 147 -10.34 -8.81 8.66
C ALA A 147 -10.08 -8.46 7.19
N ILE A 148 -11.11 -8.47 6.36
CA ILE A 148 -10.99 -8.17 4.93
C ILE A 148 -11.90 -7.02 4.58
N ILE A 149 -11.33 -6.00 3.94
CA ILE A 149 -12.04 -4.80 3.47
C ILE A 149 -11.70 -4.53 2.00
N GLN A 150 -12.46 -3.68 1.33
CA GLN A 150 -12.11 -3.19 0.00
C GLN A 150 -10.97 -2.17 0.09
N ASN A 151 -9.99 -2.30 -0.80
CA ASN A 151 -8.89 -1.34 -0.87
C ASN A 151 -9.32 0.12 -1.12
N TRP A 152 -10.41 0.33 -1.84
CA TRP A 152 -10.89 1.68 -2.15
C TRP A 152 -11.33 2.47 -0.92
N ALA A 153 -11.72 1.80 0.16
CA ALA A 153 -12.08 2.47 1.41
C ALA A 153 -10.86 3.12 2.11
N LEU A 154 -9.63 2.70 1.77
CA LEU A 154 -8.40 3.35 2.25
C LEU A 154 -8.03 4.63 1.47
N ASP A 155 -8.69 4.93 0.35
CA ASP A 155 -8.49 6.19 -0.37
C ASP A 155 -9.12 7.32 0.45
N PRO A 156 -8.35 8.33 0.90
CA PRO A 156 -8.83 9.37 1.79
C PRO A 156 -9.89 10.30 1.16
N LEU A 157 -10.05 10.30 -0.17
CA LEU A 157 -11.13 11.06 -0.83
C LEU A 157 -12.37 10.23 -1.13
N LEU A 158 -12.30 8.91 -1.01
CA LEU A 158 -13.47 8.04 -1.15
C LEU A 158 -14.05 7.67 0.21
N GLY A 159 -13.19 7.30 1.16
CA GLY A 159 -13.60 6.95 2.52
C GLY A 159 -14.07 8.17 3.31
N SER A 160 -14.95 7.93 4.28
CA SER A 160 -15.49 8.97 5.17
C SER A 160 -14.78 9.00 6.54
N TRP A 161 -13.60 8.40 6.63
CA TRP A 161 -12.86 8.21 7.89
C TRP A 161 -11.87 9.32 8.22
N THR A 162 -11.48 10.19 7.27
CA THR A 162 -10.50 11.25 7.52
C THR A 162 -10.92 12.29 8.56
N PRO A 163 -12.22 12.62 8.78
CA PRO A 163 -12.63 13.50 9.88
C PRO A 163 -12.20 12.98 11.26
N LEU A 164 -12.06 11.66 11.42
CA LEU A 164 -11.60 11.04 12.68
C LEU A 164 -10.13 11.31 12.99
N LEU A 165 -9.37 11.94 12.08
CA LEU A 165 -8.00 12.38 12.35
C LEU A 165 -7.96 13.66 13.19
N LYS A 166 -9.08 14.39 13.33
CA LYS A 166 -9.16 15.68 14.03
C LYS A 166 -8.56 15.59 15.43
N GLY A 167 -7.63 16.50 15.72
CA GLY A 167 -6.95 16.61 17.01
C GLY A 167 -5.93 15.50 17.34
N LYS A 168 -5.71 14.52 16.46
CA LYS A 168 -4.71 13.46 16.68
C LYS A 168 -3.30 13.91 16.32
N LYS A 169 -2.30 13.17 16.77
CA LYS A 169 -0.94 13.23 16.22
C LYS A 169 -0.82 12.28 15.04
N VAL A 170 -0.72 12.83 13.84
CA VAL A 170 -0.72 12.06 12.58
C VAL A 170 0.67 12.07 11.96
N LEU A 171 1.27 10.88 11.87
CA LEU A 171 2.48 10.65 11.10
C LEU A 171 2.12 10.35 9.64
N VAL A 172 2.70 11.07 8.69
CA VAL A 172 2.56 10.75 7.26
C VAL A 172 3.90 10.31 6.69
N ILE A 173 3.95 9.09 6.17
CA ILE A 173 5.14 8.54 5.51
C ILE A 173 4.91 8.52 4.01
N SER A 174 5.58 9.40 3.28
CA SER A 174 5.34 9.64 1.86
C SER A 174 6.60 10.15 1.18
N PRO A 175 6.84 9.86 -0.11
CA PRO A 175 7.92 10.52 -0.86
C PRO A 175 7.70 12.03 -1.01
N PHE A 176 6.47 12.52 -0.79
CA PHE A 176 6.06 13.92 -0.94
C PHE A 176 5.97 14.64 0.42
N ALA A 177 6.85 14.32 1.36
CA ALA A 177 6.80 14.82 2.73
C ALA A 177 6.79 16.37 2.78
N GLU A 178 7.69 17.02 2.05
CA GLU A 178 7.80 18.48 2.03
C GLU A 178 6.57 19.15 1.39
N ASP A 179 6.04 18.58 0.31
CA ASP A 179 4.81 19.06 -0.34
C ASP A 179 3.61 18.92 0.62
N ILE A 180 3.52 17.80 1.34
CA ILE A 180 2.47 17.53 2.33
C ILE A 180 2.53 18.57 3.46
N GLU A 181 3.71 18.86 4.01
CA GLU A 181 3.88 19.90 5.03
C GLU A 181 3.50 21.29 4.52
N ALA A 182 3.89 21.64 3.29
CA ALA A 182 3.58 22.92 2.68
C ALA A 182 2.07 23.08 2.40
N GLN A 183 1.43 22.02 1.89
CA GLN A 183 0.00 21.99 1.60
C GLN A 183 -0.84 22.02 2.88
N TYR A 184 -0.42 21.31 3.92
CA TYR A 184 -1.15 21.26 5.18
C TYR A 184 -1.26 22.63 5.87
N LYS A 185 -0.25 23.49 5.74
CA LYS A 185 -0.28 24.90 6.23
C LYS A 185 -1.42 25.73 5.62
N LYS A 186 -1.95 25.32 4.47
CA LYS A 186 -3.08 25.94 3.78
C LYS A 186 -4.28 25.01 3.64
N ARG A 187 -4.47 24.05 4.57
CA ARG A 187 -5.53 23.02 4.52
C ARG A 187 -6.94 23.54 4.18
N LEU A 188 -7.32 24.71 4.70
CA LEU A 188 -8.66 25.31 4.48
C LEU A 188 -8.90 25.68 3.01
N LEU A 189 -7.82 25.90 2.25
CA LEU A 189 -7.90 26.25 0.83
C LEU A 189 -8.03 25.01 -0.08
N LEU A 190 -7.73 23.80 0.44
CA LEU A 190 -7.66 22.59 -0.37
C LEU A 190 -9.05 21.99 -0.63
N PHE A 191 -9.94 22.10 0.35
CA PHE A 191 -11.31 21.60 0.31
C PHE A 191 -12.30 22.65 0.84
N PRO A 192 -12.45 23.80 0.16
CA PRO A 192 -13.21 24.95 0.69
C PRO A 192 -14.71 24.66 0.92
N ASN A 193 -15.25 23.61 0.29
CA ASN A 193 -16.63 23.19 0.46
C ASN A 193 -16.81 22.03 1.46
N ASP A 194 -15.72 21.50 2.01
CA ASP A 194 -15.71 20.30 2.85
C ASP A 194 -14.40 20.20 3.66
N GLU A 195 -14.24 21.07 4.66
CA GLU A 195 -13.02 21.17 5.46
C GLU A 195 -12.75 19.90 6.29
N GLU A 196 -13.77 19.09 6.56
CA GLU A 196 -13.64 17.86 7.35
C GLU A 196 -12.92 16.73 6.57
N ILE A 197 -12.72 16.87 5.24
CA ILE A 197 -11.86 15.95 4.48
C ILE A 197 -10.42 15.99 5.01
N LEU A 198 -9.91 17.19 5.31
CA LEU A 198 -8.58 17.40 5.89
C LEU A 198 -8.74 18.23 7.18
N PRO A 199 -9.17 17.59 8.30
CA PRO A 199 -9.40 18.30 9.54
C PRO A 199 -8.07 18.76 10.15
N GLU A 200 -8.14 19.60 11.17
CA GLU A 200 -6.96 19.99 11.94
C GLU A 200 -6.49 18.88 12.88
N PHE A 201 -5.21 18.55 12.76
CA PHE A 201 -4.43 17.59 13.55
C PHE A 201 -2.95 18.01 13.63
N GLU A 202 -2.18 17.40 14.54
CA GLU A 202 -0.73 17.61 14.63
C GLU A 202 -0.02 16.75 13.58
N LEU A 203 0.48 17.38 12.51
CA LEU A 203 1.16 16.69 11.41
C LEU A 203 2.65 16.53 11.71
N THR A 204 3.15 15.30 11.58
CA THR A 204 4.58 15.02 11.42
C THR A 204 4.79 14.21 10.14
N THR A 205 5.89 14.43 9.43
CA THR A 205 6.20 13.64 8.24
C THR A 205 7.52 12.88 8.35
N ILE A 206 7.62 11.80 7.57
CA ILE A 206 8.87 11.11 7.23
C ILE A 206 8.91 10.98 5.71
N LYS A 207 10.02 11.39 5.11
CA LYS A 207 10.23 11.23 3.67
C LYS A 207 10.53 9.78 3.34
N ALA A 208 9.59 9.12 2.68
CA ALA A 208 9.79 7.75 2.23
C ALA A 208 10.92 7.68 1.20
N VAL A 209 11.84 6.73 1.38
CA VAL A 209 12.96 6.52 0.45
C VAL A 209 12.43 6.21 -0.96
N GLN A 210 12.91 6.95 -1.95
CA GLN A 210 12.41 6.88 -3.33
C GLN A 210 13.46 6.30 -4.30
N SER A 211 13.23 5.06 -4.73
CA SER A 211 14.16 4.30 -5.58
C SER A 211 13.45 3.58 -6.75
N ILE A 212 12.24 4.03 -7.10
CA ILE A 212 11.50 3.59 -8.28
C ILE A 212 12.17 4.05 -9.58
N GLY A 213 11.72 3.49 -10.70
CA GLY A 213 12.24 3.83 -12.02
C GLY A 213 13.75 3.65 -12.06
N ASN A 214 14.45 4.72 -12.43
CA ASN A 214 15.91 4.78 -12.47
C ASN A 214 16.51 5.46 -11.23
N SER A 215 15.68 5.86 -10.26
CA SER A 215 16.13 6.50 -9.04
C SER A 215 16.96 5.57 -8.16
N LYS A 216 17.93 6.17 -7.47
CA LYS A 216 18.76 5.55 -6.46
C LYS A 216 18.92 6.54 -5.31
N ASP A 217 18.78 6.04 -4.09
CA ASP A 217 19.15 6.79 -2.90
C ASP A 217 20.58 6.38 -2.53
N PRO A 218 21.57 7.28 -2.62
CA PRO A 218 22.97 6.93 -2.38
C PRO A 218 23.27 6.59 -0.92
N ARG A 219 22.31 6.79 0.00
CA ARG A 219 22.49 6.48 1.43
C ARG A 219 22.36 4.99 1.73
N TYR A 220 21.76 4.21 0.83
CA TYR A 220 21.42 2.81 1.07
C TYR A 220 21.82 1.93 -0.10
N GLU A 221 22.45 0.81 0.18
CA GLU A 221 22.80 -0.22 -0.82
C GLU A 221 21.64 -1.19 -1.02
N THR A 222 20.81 -1.39 0.00
CA THR A 222 19.66 -2.29 -0.06
C THR A 222 18.36 -1.64 0.41
N TRP A 223 17.25 -2.18 -0.08
CA TRP A 223 15.91 -1.84 0.36
C TRP A 223 15.69 -2.12 1.85
N PHE A 224 16.37 -3.12 2.41
CA PHE A 224 16.28 -3.42 3.84
C PHE A 224 16.97 -2.37 4.72
N GLU A 225 18.14 -1.86 4.29
CA GLU A 225 18.78 -0.73 4.98
C GLU A 225 17.90 0.51 4.97
N ALA A 226 17.27 0.82 3.83
CA ALA A 226 16.32 1.92 3.71
C ALA A 226 15.08 1.69 4.60
N LEU A 227 14.55 0.46 4.66
CA LEU A 227 13.43 0.11 5.54
C LEU A 227 13.81 0.33 7.01
N ASP A 228 14.98 -0.16 7.44
CA ASP A 228 15.41 -0.07 8.84
C ASP A 228 15.74 1.37 9.23
N ALA A 229 16.30 2.17 8.33
CA ALA A 229 16.49 3.60 8.56
C ALA A 229 15.16 4.33 8.80
N MET A 230 14.14 4.05 7.98
CA MET A 230 12.79 4.61 8.21
C MET A 230 12.16 4.11 9.52
N LYS A 231 12.38 2.84 9.90
CA LYS A 231 11.93 2.33 11.21
C LYS A 231 12.60 3.05 12.38
N ILE A 232 13.89 3.35 12.27
CA ILE A 232 14.63 4.12 13.27
C ILE A 232 14.07 5.55 13.35
N GLU A 233 13.82 6.19 12.21
CA GLU A 233 13.23 7.52 12.19
C GLU A 233 11.82 7.55 12.82
N ILE A 234 10.99 6.54 12.57
CA ILE A 234 9.67 6.37 13.21
C ILE A 234 9.78 6.37 14.74
N LEU A 235 10.80 5.74 15.33
CA LEU A 235 10.99 5.71 16.79
C LEU A 235 11.22 7.10 17.41
N THR A 236 11.64 8.08 16.61
CA THR A 236 11.90 9.45 17.07
C THR A 236 10.66 10.33 17.05
N LYS A 237 9.55 9.86 16.46
CA LYS A 237 8.33 10.64 16.30
C LYS A 237 7.29 10.22 17.34
N ASP A 238 6.62 11.20 17.93
CA ASP A 238 5.45 10.95 18.76
C ASP A 238 4.17 11.13 17.93
N PHE A 239 3.41 10.06 17.77
CA PHE A 239 2.20 10.04 16.95
C PHE A 239 1.20 8.99 17.47
N ASP A 240 -0.08 9.17 17.17
CA ASP A 240 -1.14 8.21 17.50
C ASP A 240 -1.38 7.25 16.33
N ILE A 241 -1.35 7.80 15.13
CA ILE A 241 -1.71 7.12 13.88
C ILE A 241 -0.79 7.50 12.74
N ALA A 242 -0.50 6.53 11.87
CA ALA A 242 0.29 6.73 10.66
C ALA A 242 -0.52 6.48 9.38
N LEU A 243 -0.40 7.40 8.42
CA LEU A 243 -0.82 7.22 7.02
C LEU A 243 0.40 6.88 6.18
N VAL A 244 0.43 5.69 5.58
CA VAL A 244 1.63 5.15 4.92
C VAL A 244 1.44 5.05 3.40
N GLY A 245 2.03 6.02 2.70
CA GLY A 245 2.10 6.13 1.25
C GLY A 245 3.48 5.82 0.69
N ALA A 246 4.05 4.65 1.01
CA ALA A 246 5.48 4.36 0.81
C ALA A 246 5.77 3.12 -0.08
N GLY A 247 5.03 2.91 -1.18
CA GLY A 247 5.30 1.81 -2.13
C GLY A 247 5.45 0.43 -1.46
N ALA A 248 6.53 -0.30 -1.80
CA ALA A 248 6.82 -1.62 -1.23
C ALA A 248 7.09 -1.58 0.29
N TYR A 249 7.46 -0.43 0.86
CA TYR A 249 7.65 -0.27 2.31
C TYR A 249 6.31 -0.22 3.06
N GLY A 250 5.19 0.02 2.37
CA GLY A 250 3.90 0.28 3.00
C GLY A 250 3.48 -0.77 4.03
N SER A 251 3.38 -2.04 3.63
CA SER A 251 2.98 -3.10 4.57
C SER A 251 4.00 -3.35 5.69
N PRO A 252 5.30 -3.49 5.41
CA PRO A 252 6.35 -3.58 6.44
C PRO A 252 6.30 -2.46 7.49
N LEU A 253 6.13 -1.21 7.06
CA LEU A 253 6.08 -0.06 7.96
C LEU A 253 4.81 -0.07 8.80
N CYS A 254 3.64 -0.36 8.23
CA CYS A 254 2.41 -0.48 9.00
C CYS A 254 2.50 -1.57 10.09
N LEU A 255 3.07 -2.73 9.76
CA LEU A 255 3.24 -3.84 10.71
C LEU A 255 4.23 -3.45 11.83
N TYR A 256 5.31 -2.76 11.48
CA TYR A 256 6.26 -2.24 12.46
C TYR A 256 5.61 -1.18 13.38
N ILE A 257 4.87 -0.22 12.82
CA ILE A 257 4.17 0.82 13.60
C ILE A 257 3.18 0.19 14.59
N LYS A 258 2.43 -0.84 14.17
CA LYS A 258 1.58 -1.61 15.10
C LYS A 258 2.40 -2.22 16.24
N SER A 259 3.57 -2.77 15.97
CA SER A 259 4.43 -3.37 17.01
C SER A 259 4.90 -2.36 18.06
N LEU A 260 4.86 -1.06 17.75
CA LEU A 260 5.11 0.04 18.68
C LEU A 260 3.86 0.47 19.47
N GLY A 261 2.74 -0.24 19.32
CA GLY A 261 1.47 0.09 19.96
C GLY A 261 0.75 1.27 19.33
N LYS A 262 0.92 1.51 18.03
CA LYS A 262 0.30 2.63 17.29
C LYS A 262 -0.63 2.14 16.17
N GLN A 263 -1.45 3.03 15.61
CA GLN A 263 -2.33 2.73 14.49
C GLN A 263 -1.63 3.00 13.14
N ALA A 264 -1.85 2.16 12.14
CA ALA A 264 -1.29 2.37 10.81
C ALA A 264 -2.22 1.93 9.67
N LEU A 265 -2.41 2.82 8.69
CA LEU A 265 -3.14 2.55 7.46
C LEU A 265 -2.21 2.68 6.25
N GLN A 266 -2.18 1.64 5.42
CA GLN A 266 -1.49 1.68 4.12
C GLN A 266 -2.37 2.35 3.07
N THR A 267 -2.50 3.66 3.14
CA THR A 267 -3.24 4.53 2.19
C THR A 267 -2.60 4.59 0.80
N GLY A 268 -1.33 4.17 0.69
CA GLY A 268 -0.64 4.01 -0.59
C GLY A 268 -0.51 5.34 -1.34
N GLY A 269 -0.55 5.29 -2.67
CA GLY A 269 -0.39 6.52 -3.46
C GLY A 269 -1.50 7.55 -3.25
N ALA A 270 -2.71 7.14 -2.83
CA ALA A 270 -3.82 8.07 -2.62
C ALA A 270 -3.60 9.02 -1.43
N THR A 271 -2.59 8.75 -0.57
CA THR A 271 -2.17 9.64 0.52
C THR A 271 -1.97 11.08 0.05
N GLN A 272 -1.41 11.27 -1.15
CA GLN A 272 -1.11 12.61 -1.67
C GLN A 272 -2.38 13.44 -1.95
N LEU A 273 -3.50 12.77 -2.28
CA LEU A 273 -4.76 13.44 -2.60
C LEU A 273 -5.35 14.14 -1.39
N LEU A 274 -5.18 13.58 -0.19
CA LEU A 274 -5.61 14.18 1.07
C LEU A 274 -4.99 15.56 1.29
N PHE A 275 -3.81 15.82 0.72
CA PHE A 275 -3.08 17.09 0.84
C PHE A 275 -3.18 17.95 -0.42
N GLY A 276 -4.12 17.67 -1.32
CA GLY A 276 -4.31 18.44 -2.54
C GLY A 276 -3.12 18.34 -3.52
N ILE A 277 -2.44 17.20 -3.55
CA ILE A 277 -1.35 16.92 -4.49
C ILE A 277 -1.90 15.98 -5.57
N ILE A 278 -1.96 16.44 -6.81
CA ILE A 278 -2.52 15.68 -7.94
C ILE A 278 -1.42 14.97 -8.75
N GLY A 279 -1.66 13.71 -9.08
CA GLY A 279 -0.85 12.92 -10.02
C GLY A 279 -1.71 12.38 -11.17
N LYS A 280 -1.06 12.03 -12.28
CA LYS A 280 -1.70 11.63 -13.54
C LYS A 280 -2.75 10.52 -13.39
N ARG A 281 -2.58 9.58 -12.45
CA ARG A 281 -3.54 8.47 -12.24
C ARG A 281 -4.95 8.94 -11.84
N TRP A 282 -5.06 10.11 -11.24
CA TRP A 282 -6.29 10.59 -10.60
C TRP A 282 -6.94 11.77 -11.30
N GLU A 283 -6.24 12.45 -12.21
CA GLU A 283 -6.73 13.69 -12.84
C GLU A 283 -8.05 13.52 -13.59
N ASP A 284 -8.26 12.35 -14.20
CA ASP A 284 -9.47 12.01 -14.95
C ASP A 284 -10.53 11.28 -14.11
N ARG A 285 -10.34 11.12 -12.80
CA ARG A 285 -11.32 10.45 -11.94
C ARG A 285 -12.33 11.45 -11.40
N ASP A 286 -13.61 11.21 -11.67
CA ASP A 286 -14.70 12.13 -11.30
C ASP A 286 -14.69 12.54 -9.81
N TYR A 287 -14.45 11.60 -8.90
CA TYR A 287 -14.41 11.88 -7.46
C TYR A 287 -13.22 12.76 -7.01
N VAL A 288 -12.17 12.86 -7.84
CA VAL A 288 -11.00 13.72 -7.58
C VAL A 288 -11.15 15.03 -8.33
N LYS A 289 -11.54 14.97 -9.60
CA LYS A 289 -11.71 16.14 -10.48
C LYS A 289 -12.64 17.20 -9.90
N THR A 290 -13.68 16.78 -9.17
CA THR A 290 -14.63 17.67 -8.49
C THR A 290 -14.07 18.37 -7.24
N LYS A 291 -12.90 17.95 -6.74
CA LYS A 291 -12.22 18.50 -5.56
C LYS A 291 -11.04 19.42 -5.91
N ILE A 292 -10.49 19.32 -7.12
CA ILE A 292 -9.32 20.09 -7.55
C ILE A 292 -9.68 21.58 -7.69
N ASN A 293 -8.81 22.45 -7.17
CA ASN A 293 -8.88 23.91 -7.33
C ASN A 293 -7.47 24.50 -7.55
N GLU A 294 -7.35 25.82 -7.62
CA GLU A 294 -6.08 26.55 -7.86
C GLU A 294 -5.00 26.37 -6.78
N HIS A 295 -5.37 25.85 -5.61
CA HIS A 295 -4.44 25.61 -4.49
C HIS A 295 -3.85 24.20 -4.46
N TRP A 296 -4.36 23.30 -5.32
CA TRP A 296 -3.77 21.99 -5.54
C TRP A 296 -2.49 22.11 -6.37
N ILE A 297 -1.54 21.21 -6.11
CA ILE A 297 -0.24 21.21 -6.80
C ILE A 297 0.03 19.85 -7.44
N ARG A 298 0.94 19.81 -8.40
CA ARG A 298 1.65 18.56 -8.75
C ARG A 298 2.87 18.41 -7.84
N PRO A 299 3.36 17.19 -7.59
CA PRO A 299 4.54 17.01 -6.76
C PRO A 299 5.72 17.83 -7.28
N SER A 300 6.40 18.51 -6.36
CA SER A 300 7.55 19.37 -6.66
C SER A 300 8.78 18.55 -7.06
N GLU A 301 8.93 17.36 -6.47
CA GLU A 301 10.01 16.43 -6.77
C GLU A 301 9.58 15.29 -7.69
N ARG A 302 10.43 14.97 -8.66
CA ARG A 302 10.23 13.87 -9.61
C ARG A 302 11.45 12.95 -9.62
N PRO A 303 11.32 11.67 -9.26
CA PRO A 303 12.43 10.74 -9.31
C PRO A 303 12.85 10.46 -10.76
N SER A 304 14.12 10.17 -10.98
CA SER A 304 14.62 9.84 -12.32
C SER A 304 13.88 8.64 -12.91
N GLY A 305 13.33 8.81 -14.12
CA GLY A 305 12.59 7.77 -14.83
C GLY A 305 11.20 7.47 -14.27
N TYR A 306 10.58 8.42 -13.54
CA TYR A 306 9.22 8.31 -13.02
C TYR A 306 8.18 8.02 -14.11
N GLU A 307 8.43 8.44 -15.35
CA GLU A 307 7.56 8.20 -16.50
C GLU A 307 7.44 6.71 -16.83
N ASN A 308 8.45 5.90 -16.47
CA ASN A 308 8.39 4.44 -16.61
C ASN A 308 7.52 3.79 -15.53
N VAL A 309 7.12 4.54 -14.50
CA VAL A 309 6.31 4.07 -13.37
C VAL A 309 4.85 4.37 -13.69
N GLU A 310 4.25 3.47 -14.47
CA GLU A 310 2.85 3.59 -14.91
C GLU A 310 2.55 4.96 -15.52
N GLU A 311 3.41 5.39 -16.45
CA GLU A 311 3.32 6.67 -17.16
C GLU A 311 3.40 7.92 -16.26
N GLY A 312 4.11 7.81 -15.13
CA GLY A 312 4.22 8.88 -14.16
C GLY A 312 3.00 9.01 -13.26
N CYS A 313 2.32 7.89 -12.96
CA CYS A 313 1.02 7.87 -12.26
C CYS A 313 0.88 8.75 -11.01
N TYR A 314 1.97 8.99 -10.25
CA TYR A 314 1.95 9.79 -9.02
C TYR A 314 2.27 11.27 -9.24
N TRP A 315 2.73 11.65 -10.43
CA TRP A 315 3.18 12.99 -10.82
C TRP A 315 2.28 13.62 -11.88
#